data_AF-A0A4Y2M2U9-F1
#
_entry.id   AF-A0A4Y2M2U9-F1
#
_cell.length_a   1.000
_cell.length_b   1.000
_cell.length_c   1.000
_cell.angle_alpha   90.00
_cell.angle_beta   90.00
_cell.angle_gamma   90.00
#
_symmetry.space_group_name_H-M   'P 1'
#
loop_
_entity.id
_entity.type
_entity.pdbx_description
1 polymer ?
#
loop_
_entity_poly.entity_id
_entity_poly.type
_entity_poly.pdbx_seq_one_letter_code
_entity_poly.pdbx_strand_id
1 'polypeptide(L)'
;MTTDDIEPQTEDGNNNQQPDVTVHQKTFTLEILHIIKEAQQQHGLRHGDYQRYRSYCSRKLRRIRKSLHFIQASKHRFQGKKLTEETLTDVR
;
A
#
# COMPACT_ATOMS: atom_id res chain seq x y z
N MET A 1 -54.72 -42.78 -13.98
CA MET A 1 -53.51 -43.61 -14.16
C MET A 1 -52.58 -42.82 -15.06
N THR A 2 -51.35 -42.57 -14.57
CA THR A 2 -50.13 -42.12 -15.29
C THR A 2 -50.22 -40.72 -15.94
N THR A 3 -49.78 -39.65 -15.24
CA THR A 3 -48.42 -39.04 -15.29
C THR A 3 -47.91 -38.84 -16.71
N ASP A 4 -47.61 -37.59 -17.06
CA ASP A 4 -46.28 -37.19 -17.55
C ASP A 4 -46.21 -35.65 -17.54
N ASP A 5 -45.61 -35.15 -16.47
CA ASP A 5 -45.13 -33.77 -16.35
C ASP A 5 -43.96 -33.57 -17.32
N ILE A 6 -44.07 -32.59 -18.22
CA ILE A 6 -42.94 -32.09 -19.01
C ILE A 6 -42.71 -30.65 -18.59
N GLU A 7 -41.73 -30.48 -17.71
CA GLU A 7 -41.13 -29.21 -17.33
C GLU A 7 -40.05 -28.87 -18.36
N PRO A 8 -40.09 -27.70 -19.02
CA PRO A 8 -38.89 -27.15 -19.64
C PRO A 8 -38.24 -26.19 -18.65
N GLN A 9 -37.14 -26.63 -18.04
CA GLN A 9 -36.14 -25.73 -17.49
C GLN A 9 -35.27 -25.14 -18.63
N THR A 10 -34.55 -24.07 -18.29
CA THR A 10 -33.61 -23.24 -19.08
C THR A 10 -34.30 -21.99 -19.67
N GLU A 11 -33.86 -20.75 -19.41
CA GLU A 11 -32.48 -20.26 -19.29
C GLU A 11 -32.29 -19.17 -18.20
N ASP A 12 -31.19 -19.34 -17.46
CA ASP A 12 -30.19 -18.35 -17.05
C ASP A 12 -30.60 -16.88 -16.91
N GLY A 13 -30.73 -16.45 -15.64
CA GLY A 13 -30.82 -15.05 -15.25
C GLY A 13 -30.09 -14.79 -13.94
N ASN A 14 -28.81 -15.18 -13.86
CA ASN A 14 -27.93 -14.84 -12.74
C ASN A 14 -27.62 -13.33 -12.78
N ASN A 15 -28.58 -12.51 -12.31
CA ASN A 15 -28.44 -11.06 -12.22
C ASN A 15 -27.57 -10.72 -11.00
N ASN A 16 -26.28 -11.04 -11.12
CA ASN A 16 -25.27 -10.54 -10.21
C ASN A 16 -24.95 -9.10 -10.66
N GLN A 17 -25.80 -8.15 -10.29
CA GLN A 17 -25.42 -6.73 -10.29
C GLN A 17 -24.29 -6.57 -9.26
N GLN A 18 -23.05 -6.79 -9.69
CA GLN A 18 -21.92 -6.13 -9.05
C GLN A 18 -22.10 -4.63 -9.30
N PRO A 19 -22.24 -3.79 -8.26
CA PRO A 19 -22.22 -2.36 -8.47
C PRO A 19 -20.87 -2.01 -9.09
N ASP A 20 -20.90 -1.34 -10.23
CA ASP A 20 -19.75 -0.71 -10.86
C ASP A 20 -19.25 0.40 -9.93
N VAL A 21 -18.46 0.01 -8.93
CA VAL A 21 -17.76 0.95 -8.06
C VAL A 21 -16.58 1.44 -8.89
N THR A 22 -16.77 2.53 -9.63
CA THR A 22 -15.65 3.31 -10.19
C THR A 22 -14.85 3.90 -9.03
N VAL A 23 -14.03 3.07 -8.37
CA VAL A 23 -13.05 3.48 -7.37
C VAL A 23 -12.04 4.33 -8.10
N HIS A 24 -12.13 5.65 -7.94
CA HIS A 24 -11.11 6.56 -8.43
C HIS A 24 -9.83 6.30 -7.64
N GLN A 25 -8.99 5.40 -8.13
CA GLN A 25 -7.69 5.10 -7.56
C GLN A 25 -6.79 6.32 -7.74
N LYS A 26 -6.48 6.99 -6.64
CA LYS A 26 -5.57 8.13 -6.63
C LYS A 26 -4.17 7.64 -6.99
N THR A 27 -3.67 8.05 -8.15
CA THR A 27 -2.32 7.70 -8.61
C THR A 27 -1.30 8.72 -8.13
N PHE A 28 -0.13 8.22 -7.75
CA PHE A 28 1.00 9.02 -7.27
C PHE A 28 2.24 8.67 -8.08
N THR A 29 3.00 9.69 -8.50
CA THR A 29 4.26 9.50 -9.22
C THR A 29 5.44 9.77 -8.28
N LEU A 30 6.40 8.85 -8.20
CA LEU A 30 7.58 8.99 -7.35
C LEU A 30 8.81 8.52 -8.10
N GLU A 31 9.79 9.42 -8.26
CA GLU A 31 11.05 9.14 -8.96
C GLU A 31 12.04 8.39 -8.06
N ILE A 32 11.78 7.10 -7.87
CA ILE A 32 12.52 6.24 -6.93
C ILE A 32 14.03 6.29 -7.23
N LEU A 33 14.42 6.18 -8.49
CA LEU A 33 15.83 6.15 -8.88
C LEU A 33 16.55 7.45 -8.55
N HIS A 34 15.93 8.59 -8.87
CA HIS A 34 16.50 9.91 -8.60
C HIS A 34 16.72 10.11 -7.10
N ILE A 35 15.68 9.86 -6.29
CA ILE A 35 15.70 10.01 -4.83
C ILE A 35 16.79 9.12 -4.20
N ILE A 36 16.92 7.87 -4.66
CA ILE A 36 17.92 6.96 -4.12
C ILE A 36 19.32 7.45 -4.47
N LYS A 37 19.57 7.82 -5.73
CA LYS A 37 20.93 8.23 -6.17
C LYS A 37 21.39 9.51 -5.49
N GLU A 38 20.51 10.49 -5.34
CA GLU A 38 20.82 11.73 -4.60
C GLU A 38 21.14 11.44 -3.13
N ALA A 39 20.27 10.68 -2.45
CA ALA A 39 20.46 10.34 -1.04
C ALA A 39 21.74 9.52 -0.79
N GLN A 40 22.08 8.59 -1.68
CA GLN A 40 23.31 7.81 -1.59
C GLN A 40 24.55 8.70 -1.69
N GLN A 41 24.58 9.63 -2.66
CA GLN A 41 25.70 10.54 -2.85
C GLN A 41 25.87 11.48 -1.65
N GLN A 42 24.77 12.02 -1.12
CA GLN A 42 24.78 12.98 -0.02
C GLN A 42 25.11 12.34 1.34
N HIS A 43 24.77 11.07 1.56
CA HIS A 43 24.82 10.44 2.88
C HIS A 43 25.88 9.35 3.05
N GLY A 44 26.99 9.47 2.33
CA GLY A 44 28.22 8.71 2.58
C GLY A 44 28.54 7.64 1.54
N LEU A 45 27.56 7.20 0.76
CA LEU A 45 27.78 6.17 -0.25
C LEU A 45 28.69 6.63 -1.39
N ARG A 46 28.84 7.94 -1.61
CA ARG A 46 29.87 8.51 -2.49
C ARG A 46 31.29 8.05 -2.13
N HIS A 47 31.55 7.76 -0.85
CA HIS A 47 32.85 7.31 -0.33
C HIS A 47 32.79 5.89 0.25
N GLY A 48 31.73 5.12 -0.04
CA GLY A 48 31.57 3.75 0.46
C GLY A 48 31.16 3.62 1.93
N ASP A 49 30.67 4.69 2.57
CA ASP A 49 30.22 4.66 3.97
C ASP A 49 28.77 4.14 4.08
N TYR A 50 28.64 2.82 4.12
CA TYR A 50 27.35 2.13 4.25
C TYR A 50 26.69 2.35 5.61
N GLN A 51 27.46 2.47 6.69
CA GLN A 51 26.94 2.65 8.05
C GLN A 51 26.24 4.02 8.18
N ARG A 52 26.82 5.07 7.60
CA ARG A 52 26.22 6.40 7.56
C ARG A 52 24.95 6.45 6.74
N TYR A 53 24.93 5.83 5.55
CA TYR A 53 23.72 5.75 4.72
C TYR A 53 22.60 4.98 5.43
N ARG A 54 22.91 3.84 6.06
CA ARG A 54 21.92 3.07 6.84
C ARG A 54 21.35 3.89 7.99
N SER A 55 22.19 4.68 8.67
CA SER A 55 21.76 5.59 9.74
C SER A 55 20.84 6.70 9.20
N TYR A 56 21.11 7.22 8.00
CA TYR A 56 20.20 8.14 7.32
C TYR A 56 18.84 7.50 7.04
N CYS A 57 18.79 6.29 6.47
CA CYS A 57 17.55 5.58 6.18
C CYS A 57 16.70 5.38 7.44
N SER A 58 17.32 4.93 8.54
CA SER A 58 16.64 4.77 9.84
C SER A 58 16.05 6.09 10.36
N ARG A 59 16.79 7.20 10.25
CA ARG A 59 16.31 8.53 10.67
C ARG A 59 15.19 9.06 9.78
N LYS A 60 15.31 8.89 8.45
CA LYS A 60 14.28 9.29 7.48
C LYS A 60 12.98 8.54 7.74
N LEU A 61 13.05 7.21 7.88
CA LEU A 61 11.90 6.36 8.20
C LEU A 61 11.24 6.79 9.52
N ARG A 62 12.04 7.10 10.55
CA ARG A 62 11.52 7.59 11.83
C ARG A 62 10.78 8.92 11.69
N ARG A 63 11.29 9.86 10.88
CA ARG A 63 10.63 11.15 10.63
C ARG A 63 9.30 10.98 9.91
N ILE A 64 9.27 10.19 8.84
CA ILE A 64 8.05 9.88 8.06
C ILE A 64 6.98 9.25 8.96
N ARG A 65 7.37 8.23 9.76
CA ARG A 65 6.45 7.60 10.71
C ARG A 65 5.91 8.56 11.78
N LYS A 66 6.72 9.54 12.21
CA LYS A 66 6.27 10.57 13.17
C LYS A 66 5.32 11.58 12.53
N SER A 67 5.62 12.08 11.32
CA SER A 67 4.81 13.08 10.64
C SER A 67 3.43 12.54 10.25
N LEU A 68 3.35 11.25 9.88
CA LEU A 68 2.09 10.58 9.55
C LEU A 68 1.38 9.98 10.78
N HIS A 69 1.91 10.19 11.99
CA HIS A 69 1.44 9.56 13.23
C HIS A 69 1.36 8.01 13.15
N PHE A 70 2.12 7.41 12.23
CA PHE A 70 2.24 5.97 11.98
C PHE A 70 3.33 5.35 12.86
N ILE A 71 3.32 5.67 14.15
CA ILE A 71 4.28 5.12 15.11
C ILE A 71 3.81 3.73 15.50
N GLN A 72 4.65 2.72 15.22
CA GLN A 72 4.38 1.30 15.50
C GLN A 72 4.84 0.85 16.90
N ALA A 73 5.51 1.69 17.67
CA ALA A 73 5.97 1.33 19.01
C ALA A 73 5.61 2.42 20.02
N SER A 74 4.87 2.06 21.06
CA SER A 74 4.79 2.85 22.29
C SER A 74 5.95 2.46 23.21
N LYS A 75 6.19 3.23 24.27
CA LYS A 75 7.30 3.02 25.22
C LYS A 75 7.36 1.58 25.78
N HIS A 76 6.23 0.89 25.83
CA HIS A 76 6.11 -0.41 26.49
C HIS A 76 5.52 -1.52 25.60
N ARG A 77 4.96 -1.19 24.42
CA ARG A 77 4.36 -2.20 23.53
C ARG A 77 4.57 -1.87 22.07
N PHE A 78 4.79 -2.92 21.27
CA PHE A 78 4.76 -2.85 19.82
C PHE A 78 3.32 -2.99 19.31
N GLN A 79 2.99 -2.23 18.28
CA GLN A 79 1.72 -2.21 17.58
C GLN A 79 1.99 -2.31 16.08
N GLY A 80 1.78 -3.50 15.51
CA GLY A 80 1.97 -3.77 14.09
C GLY A 80 0.87 -3.13 13.24
N LYS A 81 1.00 -1.84 12.94
CA LYS A 81 0.09 -1.15 12.00
C LYS A 81 0.36 -1.63 10.56
N LYS A 82 -0.67 -2.12 9.88
CA LYS A 82 -0.63 -2.46 8.45
C LYS A 82 -0.82 -1.19 7.61
N LEU A 83 -0.21 -1.15 6.42
CA LEU A 83 -0.44 -0.10 5.43
C LEU A 83 -1.70 -0.48 4.64
N THR A 84 -2.69 0.40 4.61
CA THR A 84 -3.94 0.26 3.85
C THR A 84 -4.07 1.41 2.85
N GLU A 85 -4.90 1.25 1.82
CA GLU A 85 -5.10 2.29 0.79
C GLU A 85 -5.57 3.63 1.38
N GLU A 86 -6.38 3.59 2.43
CA GLU A 86 -6.84 4.77 3.17
C GLU A 86 -5.69 5.58 3.80
N THR A 87 -4.57 4.92 4.12
CA THR A 87 -3.39 5.59 4.70
C THR A 87 -2.49 6.26 3.65
N LEU A 88 -2.72 6.01 2.35
CA LEU A 88 -1.95 6.56 1.25
C LEU A 88 -2.49 7.93 0.82
N THR A 89 -2.16 8.96 1.60
CA THR A 89 -2.67 10.32 1.37
C THR A 89 -1.75 11.18 0.49
N ASP A 90 -0.44 10.91 0.47
CA ASP A 90 0.60 11.72 -0.17
C ASP A 90 1.84 10.94 -0.68
N VAL A 91 2.75 11.67 -1.34
CA VAL A 91 3.98 11.17 -2.02
C VAL A 91 5.25 11.51 -1.23
N ARG A 92 5.36 11.08 0.02
CA ARG A 92 6.49 11.46 0.93
C ARG A 92 7.49 10.34 1.21
#